data_AF-A0A553FTK5-F1
#
_entry.id   AF-A0A553FTK5-F1
#
_cell.length_a   1.000
_cell.length_b   1.000
_cell.length_c   1.000
_cell.angle_alpha   90.00
_cell.angle_beta   90.00
_cell.angle_gamma   90.00
#
_symmetry.space_group_name_H-M   'P 1'
#
loop_
_entity.id
_entity.type
_entity.pdbx_description
1 polymer ?
#
loop_
_entity_poly.entity_id
_entity_poly.type
_entity_poly.pdbx_seq_one_letter_code
_entity_poly.pdbx_strand_id
1 'polypeptide(L)'
;MPKSLQDFDYRHFSNHLKPAEIIRYLKLLENTPHPLKCIIKKEIDLGNKITNISQGWSEPDSVVITLQNAFSKIYQMKGVTHTPINNIHYGKDQYSTQNELHIVIGPF
;
A
#
# COMPACT_ATOMS: atom_id res chain seq x y z
N MET A 1 -24.31 4.78 -8.69
CA MET A 1 -23.11 4.69 -9.55
C MET A 1 -21.90 5.05 -8.69
N PRO A 2 -20.87 4.20 -8.57
CA PRO A 2 -19.72 4.55 -7.75
C PRO A 2 -18.91 5.64 -8.47
N LYS A 3 -18.62 6.72 -7.73
CA LYS A 3 -17.89 7.88 -8.22
C LYS A 3 -16.46 7.47 -8.61
N SER A 4 -16.07 7.92 -9.80
CA SER A 4 -14.74 7.79 -10.41
C SER A 4 -13.62 8.25 -9.48
N LEU A 5 -12.48 7.54 -9.57
CA LEU A 5 -11.03 7.87 -9.41
C LEU A 5 -10.52 9.29 -9.07
N GLN A 6 -11.36 10.22 -8.63
CA GLN A 6 -10.97 11.56 -8.22
C GLN A 6 -10.73 11.56 -6.70
N ASP A 7 -9.64 12.20 -6.30
CA ASP A 7 -9.18 12.48 -4.94
C ASP A 7 -8.23 11.46 -4.29
N PHE A 8 -7.37 10.82 -5.08
CA PHE A 8 -6.04 10.47 -4.57
C PHE A 8 -5.14 11.70 -4.73
N ASP A 9 -4.99 12.51 -3.69
CA ASP A 9 -4.18 13.73 -3.73
C ASP A 9 -2.68 13.38 -3.71
N TYR A 10 -2.10 13.29 -4.91
CA TYR A 10 -0.70 12.91 -5.11
C TYR A 10 0.31 13.96 -4.62
N ARG A 11 -0.13 15.16 -4.21
CA ARG A 11 0.75 16.22 -3.71
C ARG A 11 1.51 15.81 -2.44
N HIS A 12 1.06 14.79 -1.72
CA HIS A 12 1.74 14.30 -0.52
C HIS A 12 3.01 13.47 -0.80
N PHE A 13 3.17 12.94 -2.02
CA PHE A 13 4.36 12.15 -2.40
C PHE A 13 5.55 13.00 -2.85
N SER A 14 5.35 14.29 -3.13
CA SER A 14 6.15 14.99 -4.15
C SER A 14 7.32 15.83 -3.65
N ASN A 15 7.67 15.86 -2.36
CA ASN A 15 8.77 16.73 -1.92
C ASN A 15 10.17 16.13 -2.08
N HIS A 16 10.29 14.82 -2.34
CA HIS A 16 11.58 14.11 -2.39
C HIS A 16 11.74 13.11 -3.53
N LEU A 17 10.73 12.95 -4.40
CA LEU A 17 10.77 11.99 -5.51
C LEU A 17 10.98 12.72 -6.83
N LYS A 18 11.86 12.18 -7.69
CA LYS A 18 12.04 12.66 -9.06
C LYS A 18 10.75 12.38 -9.86
N PRO A 19 10.41 13.19 -10.89
CA PRO A 19 9.20 12.99 -11.69
C PRO A 19 9.04 11.57 -12.27
N ALA A 20 10.12 10.93 -12.71
CA ALA A 20 10.10 9.55 -13.20
C ALA A 20 9.73 8.53 -12.10
N GLU A 21 10.16 8.79 -10.86
CA GLU A 21 9.79 7.97 -9.70
C GLU A 21 8.31 8.16 -9.39
N ILE A 22 7.79 9.40 -9.42
CA ILE A 22 6.36 9.68 -9.25
C ILE A 22 5.53 8.88 -10.26
N ILE A 23 5.87 8.91 -11.56
CA ILE A 23 5.15 8.16 -12.60
C ILE A 23 5.19 6.65 -12.32
N ARG A 24 6.35 6.12 -11.91
CA ARG A 24 6.47 4.72 -11.52
C ARG A 24 5.58 4.41 -10.31
N TYR A 25 5.61 5.22 -9.27
CA TYR A 25 4.75 5.09 -8.09
C TYR A 25 3.26 5.08 -8.46
N LEU A 26 2.82 5.96 -9.36
CA LEU A 26 1.43 6.02 -9.84
C LEU A 26 1.01 4.74 -10.56
N LYS A 27 1.82 4.26 -11.50
CA LYS A 27 1.55 3.00 -12.22
C LYS A 27 1.52 1.79 -11.29
N LEU A 28 2.42 1.75 -10.32
CA LEU A 28 2.46 0.66 -9.34
C LEU A 28 1.20 0.67 -8.46
N LEU A 29 0.74 1.86 -8.06
CA LEU A 29 -0.52 2.02 -7.37
C LEU A 29 -1.72 1.64 -8.26
N GLU A 30 -1.72 1.92 -9.56
CA GLU A 30 -2.81 1.50 -10.46
C GLU A 30 -3.09 0.00 -10.40
N ASN A 31 -2.05 -0.83 -10.33
CA ASN A 31 -2.18 -2.29 -10.25
C ASN A 31 -2.58 -2.81 -8.85
N THR A 32 -2.57 -1.95 -7.83
CA THR A 32 -2.98 -2.34 -6.48
C THR A 32 -4.51 -2.49 -6.41
N PRO A 33 -5.02 -3.59 -5.83
CA PRO A 33 -6.45 -3.79 -5.61
C PRO A 33 -7.10 -2.66 -4.81
N HIS A 34 -8.36 -2.36 -5.14
CA HIS A 34 -9.09 -1.23 -4.54
C HIS A 34 -9.12 -1.23 -3.00
N PRO A 35 -9.35 -2.37 -2.30
CA PRO A 35 -9.33 -2.37 -0.84
C PRO A 35 -7.95 -1.98 -0.26
N LEU A 36 -6.86 -2.45 -0.84
CA LEU A 36 -5.51 -2.10 -0.38
C LEU A 36 -5.20 -0.63 -0.65
N LYS A 37 -5.62 -0.07 -1.80
CA LYS A 37 -5.55 1.38 -2.06
C LYS A 37 -6.24 2.19 -0.97
N CYS A 38 -7.39 1.73 -0.48
CA CYS A 38 -8.11 2.41 0.60
C CYS A 38 -7.34 2.39 1.94
N ILE A 39 -6.67 1.28 2.29
CA ILE A 39 -5.77 1.23 3.47
C ILE A 39 -4.63 2.21 3.28
N ILE A 40 -3.93 2.14 2.15
CA ILE A 40 -2.76 2.98 1.85
C ILE A 40 -3.13 4.46 1.93
N LYS A 41 -4.26 4.84 1.32
CA LYS A 41 -4.75 6.22 1.38
C LYS A 41 -4.96 6.67 2.82
N LYS A 42 -5.67 5.87 3.63
CA LYS A 42 -5.95 6.20 5.03
C LYS A 42 -4.66 6.35 5.85
N GLU A 43 -3.66 5.50 5.60
CA GLU A 43 -2.36 5.61 6.27
C GLU A 43 -1.59 6.86 5.85
N ILE A 44 -1.61 7.22 4.56
CA ILE A 44 -1.01 8.46 4.08
C ILE A 44 -1.73 9.68 4.67
N ASP A 45 -3.06 9.66 4.72
CA ASP A 45 -3.86 10.73 5.34
C ASP A 45 -3.53 10.88 6.85
N LEU A 46 -3.01 9.83 7.50
CA LEU A 46 -2.53 9.82 8.89
C LEU A 46 -1.04 10.16 9.04
N GLY A 47 -0.36 10.52 7.95
CA GLY A 47 1.05 10.92 7.94
C GLY A 47 2.05 9.77 7.75
N ASN A 48 1.59 8.56 7.46
CA ASN A 48 2.46 7.48 7.01
C ASN A 48 2.95 7.75 5.58
N LYS A 49 4.01 7.07 5.15
CA LYS A 49 4.58 7.22 3.80
C LYS A 49 4.84 5.86 3.20
N ILE A 50 4.85 5.78 1.87
CA ILE A 50 5.31 4.58 1.18
C ILE A 50 6.83 4.66 1.06
N THR A 51 7.55 3.63 1.50
CA THR A 51 9.01 3.53 1.41
C THR A 51 9.45 2.67 0.24
N ASN A 52 8.65 1.67 -0.11
CA ASN A 52 8.97 0.75 -1.19
C ASN A 52 7.70 0.27 -1.91
N ILE A 53 7.82 0.06 -3.22
CA ILE A 53 6.84 -0.70 -3.99
C ILE A 53 7.60 -1.65 -4.93
N SER A 54 7.28 -2.93 -4.80
CA SER A 54 7.78 -4.01 -5.64
C SER A 54 6.64 -4.63 -6.45
N GLN A 55 6.97 -5.13 -7.64
CA GLN A 55 6.07 -5.85 -8.53
C GLN A 55 6.72 -7.14 -9.02
N GLY A 56 5.91 -8.14 -9.38
CA GLY A 56 6.44 -9.36 -9.99
C GLY A 56 7.07 -10.33 -8.99
N TRP A 57 6.87 -10.10 -7.68
CA TRP A 57 7.39 -10.97 -6.62
C TRP A 57 6.36 -12.06 -6.32
N SER A 58 6.73 -13.33 -6.49
CA SER A 58 5.88 -14.54 -6.61
C SER A 58 5.07 -14.70 -7.91
N GLU A 59 4.43 -13.65 -8.42
CA GLU A 59 3.63 -13.67 -9.66
C GLU A 59 3.77 -12.36 -10.45
N PRO A 60 3.64 -12.33 -11.79
CA PRO A 60 3.84 -11.13 -12.61
C PRO A 60 2.99 -9.91 -12.22
N ASP A 61 1.76 -10.16 -11.76
CA ASP A 61 0.81 -9.11 -11.39
C ASP A 61 0.86 -8.72 -9.91
N SER A 62 1.74 -9.35 -9.12
CA SER A 62 1.82 -9.09 -7.68
C SER A 62 2.31 -7.67 -7.40
N VAL A 63 1.82 -7.08 -6.32
CA VAL A 63 2.29 -5.78 -5.84
C VAL A 63 2.54 -5.86 -4.35
N VAL A 64 3.76 -5.56 -3.93
CA VAL A 64 4.15 -5.47 -2.51
C VAL A 64 4.48 -4.03 -2.20
N ILE A 65 3.80 -3.46 -1.20
CA ILE A 65 3.96 -2.07 -0.77
C ILE A 65 4.44 -2.08 0.67
N THR A 66 5.52 -1.35 0.95
CA THR A 66 6.03 -1.17 2.32
C THR A 66 5.77 0.27 2.75
N LEU A 67 5.16 0.43 3.91
CA LEU A 67 4.98 1.73 4.55
C LEU A 67 6.22 2.12 5.34
N GLN A 68 6.31 3.38 5.76
CA GLN A 68 7.42 3.88 6.57
C GLN A 68 7.25 3.48 8.04
N ASN A 69 6.02 3.53 8.53
CA ASN A 69 5.68 3.21 9.90
C ASN A 69 4.66 2.06 9.94
N ALA A 70 4.49 1.45 11.11
CA ALA A 70 3.41 0.51 11.38
C ALA A 70 2.03 1.10 11.03
N PHE A 71 1.05 0.24 10.78
CA PHE A 71 -0.31 0.72 10.56
C PHE A 71 -0.81 1.46 11.80
N SER A 72 -1.40 2.62 11.58
CA SER A 72 -1.92 3.45 12.65
C SER A 72 -3.10 2.80 13.37
N LYS A 73 -3.79 1.86 12.71
CA LYS A 73 -4.91 1.07 13.25
C LYS A 73 -5.18 -0.17 12.41
N ILE A 74 -6.05 -1.04 12.92
CA ILE A 74 -6.55 -2.21 12.20
C ILE A 74 -7.76 -1.81 11.32
N TYR A 75 -7.73 -2.18 10.05
CA TYR A 75 -8.77 -1.91 9.06
C TYR A 75 -9.55 -3.16 8.74
N GLN A 76 -10.88 -3.10 8.87
CA GLN A 76 -11.76 -4.16 8.38
C GLN A 76 -12.28 -3.79 7.00
N MET A 77 -11.87 -4.54 5.99
CA MET A 77 -12.37 -4.38 4.62
C MET A 77 -12.57 -5.72 3.93
N LYS A 78 -13.65 -5.80 3.15
CA LYS A 78 -13.97 -7.00 2.38
C LYS A 78 -12.89 -7.24 1.32
N GLY A 79 -12.45 -8.49 1.20
CA GLY A 79 -11.48 -8.92 0.20
C GLY A 79 -10.01 -8.70 0.59
N VAL A 80 -9.75 -8.24 1.81
CA VAL A 80 -8.40 -8.19 2.38
C VAL A 80 -8.35 -8.89 3.72
N THR A 81 -7.24 -9.57 3.97
CA THR A 81 -6.94 -10.24 5.23
C THR A 81 -5.87 -9.44 5.95
N HIS A 82 -6.12 -9.15 7.23
CA HIS A 82 -5.09 -8.62 8.12
C HIS A 82 -4.36 -9.78 8.79
N THR A 83 -3.04 -9.80 8.71
CA THR A 83 -2.20 -10.79 9.37
C THR A 83 -1.16 -10.08 10.23
N PRO A 84 -1.19 -10.26 11.57
CA PRO A 84 -0.09 -9.82 12.41
C PRO A 84 1.13 -10.69 12.12
N ILE A 85 2.23 -10.08 11.66
CA ILE A 85 3.47 -10.79 11.34
C ILE A 85 4.28 -11.04 12.62
N ASN A 86 4.19 -10.13 13.60
CA ASN A 86 4.83 -10.23 14.91
C ASN A 86 6.32 -10.65 14.83
N ASN A 87 7.03 -10.21 13.78
CA ASN A 87 8.42 -10.56 13.53
C ASN A 87 9.28 -9.31 13.57
N ILE A 88 10.17 -9.26 14.56
CA ILE A 88 11.02 -8.09 14.87
C ILE A 88 11.87 -7.61 13.69
N HIS A 89 12.10 -8.48 12.69
CA HIS A 89 12.96 -8.19 11.55
C HIS A 89 12.21 -7.87 10.25
N TYR A 90 10.93 -8.25 10.13
CA TYR A 90 10.23 -8.24 8.82
C TYR A 90 8.95 -7.41 8.80
N GLY A 91 8.33 -7.16 9.95
CA GLY A 91 7.12 -6.32 10.02
C GLY A 91 6.27 -6.63 11.24
N LYS A 92 5.45 -5.65 11.61
CA LYS A 92 4.49 -5.81 12.70
C LYS A 92 3.22 -6.47 12.20
N ASP A 93 2.73 -5.99 11.05
CA ASP A 93 1.44 -6.34 10.48
C ASP A 93 1.48 -6.28 8.94
N GLN A 94 0.61 -7.03 8.27
CA GLN A 94 0.34 -6.91 6.83
C GLN A 94 -1.15 -6.97 6.50
N TYR A 95 -1.50 -6.39 5.36
CA TYR A 95 -2.75 -6.64 4.66
C TYR A 95 -2.48 -7.31 3.32
N SER A 96 -3.19 -8.39 3.03
CA SER A 96 -3.11 -9.07 1.74
C SER A 96 -4.48 -9.26 1.10
N THR A 97 -4.54 -9.42 -0.22
CA THR A 97 -5.74 -9.96 -0.87
C THR A 97 -5.95 -11.43 -0.53
N GLN A 98 -7.15 -11.96 -0.79
CA GLN A 98 -7.50 -13.37 -0.49
C GLN A 98 -6.55 -14.42 -1.10
N ASN A 99 -5.88 -14.08 -2.20
CA ASN A 99 -4.89 -14.92 -2.87
C ASN A 99 -3.43 -14.56 -2.52
N GLU A 100 -3.22 -13.67 -1.55
CA GLU A 100 -1.92 -13.16 -1.11
C GLU A 100 -1.05 -12.53 -2.21
N LEU A 101 -1.64 -12.26 -3.36
CA LEU A 101 -0.97 -11.70 -4.54
C LEU A 101 -0.52 -10.26 -4.32
N HIS A 102 -1.30 -9.48 -3.58
CA HIS A 102 -0.97 -8.10 -3.28
C HIS A 102 -0.87 -7.92 -1.77
N ILE A 103 0.19 -7.26 -1.32
CA ILE A 103 0.54 -7.15 0.09
C ILE A 103 0.90 -5.70 0.42
N VAL A 104 0.40 -5.20 1.55
CA VAL A 104 0.85 -3.95 2.17
C VAL A 104 1.43 -4.29 3.54
N ILE A 105 2.68 -3.88 3.78
CA ILE A 105 3.45 -4.20 4.98
C ILE A 105 3.68 -2.93 5.79
N GLY A 106 3.38 -2.99 7.08
CA GLY A 106 3.74 -1.97 8.07
C GLY A 106 4.98 -2.42 8.86
N PRO A 107 6.14 -1.77 8.70
CA PRO A 107 7.34 -2.08 9.49
C PRO A 107 7.20 -1.59 10.94
N PHE A 108 8.16 -1.95 11.80
CA PHE A 108 8.26 -1.50 13.18
C PHE A 108 8.49 0.00 13.30
#